data_AF-A0A9W4E9T5-F1
#
_entry.id   AF-A0A9W4E9T5-F1
#
_cell.length_a   1.000
_cell.length_b   1.000
_cell.length_c   1.000
_cell.angle_alpha   90.00
_cell.angle_beta   90.00
_cell.angle_gamma   90.00
#
_symmetry.space_group_name_H-M   'P 1'
#
loop_
_entity.id
_entity.type
_entity.pdbx_description
1 polymer ?
#
loop_
_entity_poly.entity_id
_entity_poly.type
_entity_poly.pdbx_seq_one_letter_code
_entity_poly.pdbx_strand_id
1 'polypeptide(L)' 'MKIKTFVKSSNEIDEYVNEWLVNHQNFKIKNCYADSEWITTEKDCWIVTKMCMVTMIIEYEEI' A
#
# COMPACT_ATOMS: atom_id res chain seq x y z
N MET A 1 -0.54 4.37 -19.90
CA MET A 1 -0.10 4.67 -18.52
C MET A 1 -1.28 4.50 -17.59
N LYS A 2 -1.14 3.62 -16.59
CA LYS A 2 -2.14 3.31 -15.57
C LYS A 2 -1.51 3.51 -14.20
N ILE A 3 -2.35 3.79 -13.20
CA ILE A 3 -1.93 4.00 -11.82
C ILE A 3 -2.73 3.05 -10.93
N LYS A 4 -2.05 2.37 -10.01
CA LYS A 4 -2.66 1.55 -8.96
C LYS A 4 -2.23 2.07 -7.61
N THR A 5 -3.20 2.31 -6.74
CA THR A 5 -2.97 2.72 -5.35
C THR A 5 -3.30 1.57 -4.41
N PHE A 6 -2.44 1.35 -3.43
CA PHE A 6 -2.59 0.40 -2.34
C PHE A 6 -2.57 1.17 -1.03
N VAL A 7 -3.51 0.86 -0.13
CA VAL A 7 -3.55 1.44 1.21
C VAL A 7 -3.72 0.29 2.19
N LYS A 8 -2.72 0.04 3.03
CA LYS A 8 -2.72 -1.07 3.98
C LYS A 8 -1.84 -0.77 5.19
N SER A 9 -1.97 -1.55 6.26
CA SER A 9 -1.04 -1.47 7.38
C SER A 9 0.39 -1.77 6.91
N SER A 10 1.39 -1.17 7.57
CA SER A 10 2.80 -1.38 7.22
C SER A 10 3.22 -2.85 7.23
N ASN A 11 2.54 -3.68 8.03
CA ASN A 11 2.86 -5.10 8.18
C ASN A 11 2.31 -5.96 7.03
N GLU A 12 1.34 -5.45 6.27
CA GLU A 12 0.61 -6.21 5.25
C GLU A 12 0.84 -5.65 3.83
N ILE A 13 1.41 -4.44 3.70
CA ILE A 13 1.50 -3.74 2.41
C ILE A 13 2.34 -4.51 1.39
N ASP A 14 3.46 -5.11 1.80
CA ASP A 14 4.37 -5.82 0.90
C ASP A 14 3.73 -7.08 0.32
N GLU A 15 3.09 -7.90 1.17
CA GLU A 15 2.37 -9.10 0.74
C GLU A 15 1.26 -8.72 -0.25
N TYR A 16 0.46 -7.71 0.09
CA TYR A 16 -0.68 -7.29 -0.71
C TYR A 16 -0.28 -6.74 -2.09
N VAL A 17 0.81 -5.96 -2.15
CA VAL A 17 1.34 -5.45 -3.43
C VAL A 17 1.93 -6.60 -4.25
N ASN A 18 2.69 -7.51 -3.63
CA ASN A 18 3.31 -8.64 -4.32
C ASN A 18 2.27 -9.60 -4.90
N GLU A 19 1.21 -9.92 -4.16
CA GLU A 19 0.09 -10.72 -4.68
C GLU A 19 -0.53 -10.09 -5.93
N TRP A 20 -0.70 -8.76 -5.94
CA TRP A 20 -1.21 -8.07 -7.10
C TRP A 20 -0.24 -8.14 -8.29
N LEU A 21 1.06 -7.94 -8.05
CA LEU A 21 2.09 -8.02 -9.10
C LEU A 21 2.19 -9.42 -9.72
N VAL A 22 2.12 -10.48 -8.92
CA VAL A 22 2.15 -11.88 -9.39
C VAL A 22 0.99 -12.18 -10.33
N ASN A 23 -0.19 -11.61 -10.05
CA ASN A 23 -1.39 -11.76 -10.88
C ASN A 23 -1.34 -10.93 -12.17
N HIS A 24 -0.37 -10.02 -12.31
CA HIS A 24 -0.26 -9.13 -13.46
C HIS A 24 1.16 -9.06 -14.01
N GLN A 25 1.63 -10.19 -14.55
CA GLN A 25 3.01 -10.34 -15.05
C GLN A 25 3.32 -9.52 -16.32
N ASN A 26 2.30 -8.97 -16.99
CA ASN A 26 2.45 -8.22 -18.24
C ASN A 26 2.62 -6.71 -18.00
N PHE A 27 3.00 -6.30 -16.78
CA PHE A 27 3.14 -4.89 -16.43
C PHE A 27 4.60 -4.45 -16.43
N LYS A 28 4.86 -3.32 -17.09
CA LYS A 28 6.11 -2.58 -16.93
C LYS A 28 5.90 -1.46 -15.92
N ILE A 29 6.44 -1.64 -14.71
CA ILE A 29 6.44 -0.59 -13.69
C ILE A 29 7.32 0.57 -14.16
N LYS A 30 6.78 1.79 -14.09
CA LYS A 30 7.46 3.03 -14.45
C LYS A 30 7.96 3.76 -13.21
N ASN A 31 7.06 3.96 -12.24
CA ASN A 31 7.37 4.63 -10.98
C ASN A 31 6.68 3.91 -9.82
N CYS A 32 7.27 4.03 -8.64
CA CYS A 32 6.70 3.57 -7.38
C CYS A 32 6.92 4.66 -6.33
N TYR A 33 5.85 5.09 -5.68
CA TYR A 33 5.86 6.05 -4.60
C TYR A 33 5.23 5.41 -3.37
N ALA A 34 5.80 5.66 -2.20
CA ALA A 34 5.24 5.21 -0.94
C ALA A 34 5.25 6.37 0.06
N ASP A 35 4.15 6.50 0.79
CA ASP A 35 4.03 7.40 1.93
C ASP A 35 3.41 6.64 3.11
N SER A 36 3.71 7.08 4.33
CA SER A 36 3.27 6.39 5.54
C SER A 36 2.78 7.37 6.59
N GLU A 37 1.63 7.08 7.19
CA GLU A 37 1.02 7.91 8.22
C GLU A 37 0.60 7.06 9.43
N TRP A 38 0.83 7.58 10.63
CA TRP A 38 0.32 6.98 11.86
C TRP A 38 -1.12 7.41 12.10
N ILE A 39 -2.06 6.46 12.00
CA ILE A 39 -3.47 6.71 12.30
C ILE A 39 -3.83 6.13 13.66
N THR A 40 -4.80 6.76 14.33
CA THR A 40 -5.39 6.20 15.56
C THR A 40 -6.56 5.31 15.14
N THR A 41 -6.47 4.02 15.43
CA THR A 41 -7.48 3.02 15.01
C THR A 41 -8.50 2.74 16.10
N GLU A 42 -8.11 2.92 17.36
CA GLU A 42 -9.00 2.74 18.50
C GLU A 42 -8.60 3.70 19.62
N LYS A 43 -9.62 4.29 20.25
CA LYS A 43 -9.46 5.16 21.41
C LYS A 43 -10.39 4.65 22.50
N ASP A 44 -9.87 3.79 23.36
CA ASP A 44 -10.54 3.46 24.62
C ASP A 44 -10.03 4.40 25.72
N CYS A 45 -10.80 4.58 26.80
CA CYS A 45 -10.59 5.63 27.80
C CYS A 45 -9.17 5.67 28.42
N TRP A 46 -8.38 4.60 28.25
CA TRP A 46 -7.02 4.45 28.78
C TRP A 46 -5.97 3.99 27.75
N ILE A 47 -6.38 3.61 26.53
CA ILE A 47 -5.47 3.03 25.51
C ILE A 47 -5.73 3.70 24.16
N VAL A 48 -4.67 4.25 23.57
CA VAL A 48 -4.67 4.76 22.20
C VAL A 48 -3.90 3.79 21.34
N THR A 49 -4.60 3.02 20.51
CA THR A 49 -3.97 2.14 19.54
C THR A 49 -3.66 2.94 18.28
N LYS A 50 -2.38 3.01 17.91
CA LYS A 50 -1.92 3.60 16.66
C LYS A 50 -1.47 2.51 15.71
N MET A 51 -1.82 2.65 14.44
CA MET A 51 -1.37 1.79 13.36
C MET A 51 -0.68 2.65 12.30
N CYS A 52 0.46 2.18 11.79
CA CYS A 52 1.10 2.79 10.64
C CYS A 52 0.40 2.28 9.38
N MET A 53 -0.19 3.19 8.61
CA MET A 53 -0.77 2.91 7.31
C MET A 53 0.18 3.39 6.24
N VAL A 54 0.40 2.55 5.22
CA VAL A 54 1.23 2.85 4.07
C VAL A 54 0.33 3.00 2.86
N THR A 55 0.51 4.10 2.13
CA THR A 55 -0.06 4.32 0.81
C THR A 55 1.04 4.10 -0.22
N MET A 56 0.91 3.08 -1.06
CA MET A 56 1.81 2.83 -2.18
C MET A 56 1.10 3.12 -3.50
N ILE A 57 1.74 3.88 -4.38
CA ILE A 57 1.25 4.26 -5.70
C ILE A 57 2.21 3.69 -6.73
N ILE A 58 1.72 2.78 -7.57
CA ILE A 58 2.46 2.18 -8.67
C ILE A 58 1.93 2.74 -9.99
N GLU A 59 2.82 3.36 -10.77
CA GLU A 59 2.57 3.76 -12.14
C GLU A 59 3.13 2.70 -13.08
N TYR A 60 2.32 2.22 -14.02
CA TYR A 60 2.69 1.12 -14.91
C TYR A 60 2.09 1.24 -16.31
N GLU A 61 2.66 0.46 -17.24
CA GLU A 61 2.15 0.23 -18.58
C GLU A 61 1.86 -1.26 -18.77
N GLU A 62 0.79 -1.59 -19.49
CA GLU A 62 0.51 -2.95 -19.93
C GLU A 62 1.29 -3.20 -21.23
N ILE A 63 1.99 -4.33 -21.29
CA ILE A 63 2.78 -4.78 -22.43
C ILE A 63 1.89 -5.57 -23.39
#